data_AF-E3J6T8-F1
#
_entry.id   AF-E3J6T8-F1
#
_cell.length_a   1.000
_cell.length_b   1.000
_cell.length_c   1.000
_cell.angle_alpha   90.00
_cell.angle_beta   90.00
_cell.angle_gamma   90.00
#
_symmetry.space_group_name_H-M   'P 1'
#
loop_
_entity.id
_entity.type
_entity.pdbx_description
1 polymer ?
#
loop_
_entity_poly.entity_id
_entity_poly.type
_entity_poly.pdbx_seq_one_letter_code
_entity_poly.pdbx_strand_id
1 'polypeptide(L)'
;MDVPEEMFEVAEAHSEEILALPDVTGWDVGLAEYGDELSTDYAIRIYVNDLSSVEDGQLPTDFDGYPTNILEGRLELDALPDLARYDPLIAGCEIENGDLDVGSSGTLGMVVRHTERDVLCGLTCAHVLCFAGYGIGDAVCQPARVAGGSPEPANVIGGLTDWNLDYDCAIFELRESITPELEILEIGPVAGSVLDIPEIDPYNLVKVSKRGRTTGLTWGHIIGYNRIVTWDSSGRRTPAYLLVRLDPACPKPTIGAGGDSGAVLVDDVGRVVGLYRGHLGDRYGMAIPWKHIAGCLPIDVP
;
A
#
# COMPACT_ATOMS: atom_id res chain seq x y z
N MET A 1 19.65 12.03 -7.73
CA MET A 1 19.14 11.53 -9.01
C MET A 1 17.75 11.03 -8.68
N ASP A 2 16.75 11.40 -9.47
CA ASP A 2 15.34 11.11 -9.21
C ASP A 2 14.91 9.95 -10.11
N VAL A 3 14.13 9.00 -9.58
CA VAL A 3 13.50 7.94 -10.38
C VAL A 3 12.52 8.61 -11.35
N PRO A 4 12.57 8.34 -12.67
CA PRO A 4 11.61 8.93 -13.61
C PRO A 4 10.18 8.45 -13.30
N GLU A 5 9.27 9.36 -12.97
CA GLU A 5 7.86 9.05 -12.65
C GLU A 5 7.17 8.27 -13.78
N GLU A 6 7.45 8.66 -15.02
CA GLU A 6 6.95 8.03 -16.24
C GLU A 6 7.49 6.59 -16.42
N MET A 7 8.66 6.25 -15.85
CA MET A 7 9.17 4.87 -15.80
C MET A 7 8.38 4.00 -14.82
N PHE A 8 7.93 4.58 -13.71
CA PHE A 8 7.06 3.88 -12.76
C PHE A 8 5.68 3.62 -13.37
N GLU A 9 5.09 4.61 -14.04
CA GLU A 9 3.80 4.45 -14.73
C GLU A 9 3.87 3.38 -15.82
N VAL A 10 4.96 3.34 -16.60
CA VAL A 10 5.21 2.29 -17.59
C VAL A 10 5.33 0.92 -16.92
N ALA A 11 6.16 0.79 -15.89
CA ALA A 11 6.35 -0.48 -15.22
C ALA A 11 5.06 -0.99 -14.56
N GLU A 12 4.23 -0.08 -14.02
CA GLU A 12 2.92 -0.38 -13.47
C GLU A 12 1.93 -0.82 -14.55
N ALA A 13 1.91 -0.15 -15.70
CA ALA A 13 1.07 -0.53 -16.85
C ALA A 13 1.43 -1.91 -17.43
N HIS A 14 2.72 -2.29 -17.37
CA HIS A 14 3.21 -3.61 -17.79
C HIS A 14 3.30 -4.63 -16.66
N SER A 15 2.80 -4.32 -15.45
CA SER A 15 2.99 -5.17 -14.27
C SER A 15 2.53 -6.62 -14.48
N GLU A 16 1.35 -6.82 -15.07
CA GLU A 16 0.83 -8.16 -15.36
C GLU A 16 1.67 -8.89 -16.41
N GLU A 17 2.17 -8.17 -17.42
CA GLU A 17 3.05 -8.73 -18.45
C GLU A 17 4.39 -9.14 -17.85
N ILE A 18 5.01 -8.28 -17.05
CA ILE A 18 6.29 -8.53 -16.38
C ILE A 18 6.18 -9.74 -15.46
N LEU A 19 5.12 -9.81 -14.65
CA LEU A 19 4.91 -10.91 -13.71
C LEU A 19 4.53 -12.23 -14.41
N ALA A 20 4.04 -12.18 -15.65
CA ALA A 20 3.76 -13.37 -16.45
C ALA A 20 5.01 -13.94 -17.16
N LEU A 21 6.14 -13.21 -17.15
CA LEU A 21 7.38 -13.66 -17.77
C LEU A 21 7.97 -14.88 -17.05
N PRO A 22 8.66 -15.78 -17.78
CA PRO A 22 9.23 -16.98 -17.17
C PRO A 22 10.27 -16.65 -16.10
N ASP A 23 10.15 -17.32 -14.96
CA ASP A 23 11.05 -17.22 -13.79
C ASP A 23 11.13 -15.85 -13.11
N VAL A 24 10.29 -14.89 -13.53
CA VAL A 24 10.13 -13.60 -12.87
C VAL A 24 9.33 -13.75 -11.59
N THR A 25 9.85 -13.17 -10.51
CA THR A 25 9.26 -13.23 -9.17
C THR A 25 8.68 -11.89 -8.74
N GLY A 26 9.11 -10.79 -9.37
CA GLY A 26 8.64 -9.45 -9.07
C GLY A 26 9.34 -8.40 -9.92
N TRP A 27 8.95 -7.15 -9.73
CA TRP A 27 9.61 -6.01 -10.35
C TRP A 27 9.51 -4.76 -9.47
N ASP A 28 10.43 -3.83 -9.66
CA ASP A 28 10.29 -2.45 -9.19
C ASP A 28 10.99 -1.47 -10.14
N VAL A 29 11.09 -0.19 -9.75
CA VAL A 29 11.89 0.81 -10.45
C VAL A 29 12.95 1.36 -9.52
N GLY A 30 14.21 1.33 -9.97
CA GLY A 30 15.33 1.75 -9.14
C GLY A 30 16.62 1.93 -9.94
N LEU A 31 17.72 2.22 -9.22
CA LEU A 31 19.04 2.23 -9.84
C LEU A 31 19.40 0.83 -10.32
N ALA A 32 19.88 0.71 -11.55
CA ALA A 32 20.39 -0.54 -12.07
C ALA A 32 21.52 -1.06 -11.17
N GLU A 33 21.56 -2.36 -10.95
CA GLU A 33 22.55 -3.04 -10.14
C GLU A 33 23.19 -4.17 -10.97
N TYR A 34 24.52 -4.28 -10.89
CA TYR A 34 25.29 -5.28 -11.62
C TYR A 34 26.26 -5.96 -10.64
N GLY A 35 25.86 -7.13 -10.12
CA GLY A 35 26.58 -7.76 -9.02
C GLY A 35 26.43 -6.94 -7.74
N ASP A 36 27.54 -6.60 -7.08
CA ASP A 36 27.54 -5.80 -5.84
C ASP A 36 27.64 -4.27 -6.10
N GLU A 37 27.58 -3.83 -7.36
CA GLU A 37 27.76 -2.43 -7.75
C GLU A 37 26.44 -1.78 -8.21
N LEU A 38 26.10 -0.66 -7.57
CA LEU A 38 24.99 0.21 -7.97
C LEU A 38 25.41 1.18 -9.08
N SER A 39 24.67 1.19 -10.18
CA SER A 39 24.78 2.17 -11.25
C SER A 39 24.17 3.52 -10.84
N THR A 40 24.47 4.56 -11.62
CA THR A 40 23.75 5.83 -11.57
C THR A 40 22.50 5.85 -12.46
N ASP A 41 22.36 4.88 -13.35
CA ASP A 41 21.23 4.82 -14.29
C ASP A 41 20.02 4.13 -13.65
N TYR A 42 18.82 4.60 -13.96
CA TYR A 42 17.57 3.95 -13.55
C TYR A 42 17.18 2.84 -14.53
N ALA A 43 16.53 1.80 -14.00
CA ALA A 43 15.95 0.70 -14.74
C ALA A 43 14.66 0.21 -14.09
N ILE A 44 13.82 -0.45 -14.89
CA ILE A 44 12.78 -1.35 -14.41
C ILE A 44 13.49 -2.63 -13.97
N ARG A 45 13.61 -2.84 -12.66
CA ARG A 45 14.35 -3.97 -12.11
C ARG A 45 13.43 -5.17 -12.05
N ILE A 46 13.83 -6.26 -12.68
CA ILE A 46 13.06 -7.50 -12.76
C ILE A 46 13.77 -8.53 -11.91
N TYR A 47 13.06 -9.09 -10.94
CA TYR A 47 13.61 -10.07 -10.03
C TYR A 47 13.33 -11.47 -10.55
N VAL A 48 14.34 -12.33 -10.50
CA VAL A 48 14.25 -13.76 -10.85
C VAL A 48 14.79 -14.62 -9.72
N ASN A 49 14.30 -15.86 -9.61
CA ASN A 49 14.71 -16.78 -8.55
C ASN A 49 16.18 -17.20 -8.61
N ASP A 50 16.69 -17.40 -9.82
CA ASP A 50 18.05 -17.84 -10.13
C ASP A 50 18.47 -17.12 -11.41
N LEU A 51 19.36 -16.14 -11.28
CA LEU A 51 19.81 -15.36 -12.43
C LEU A 51 20.63 -16.22 -13.39
N SER A 52 21.26 -17.29 -12.89
CA SER A 52 22.03 -18.21 -13.72
C SER A 52 21.17 -19.11 -14.62
N SER A 53 19.86 -19.19 -14.35
CA SER A 53 18.91 -19.94 -15.18
C SER A 53 18.25 -19.11 -16.28
N VAL A 54 18.42 -17.79 -16.28
CA VAL A 54 17.83 -16.90 -17.30
C VAL A 54 18.69 -16.94 -18.56
N GLU A 55 18.11 -17.38 -19.68
CA GLU A 55 18.78 -17.38 -20.98
C GLU A 55 18.89 -15.97 -21.57
N ASP A 56 19.93 -15.72 -22.37
CA ASP A 56 20.11 -14.43 -23.05
C ASP A 56 18.94 -14.16 -24.00
N GLY A 57 18.31 -12.98 -23.86
CA GLY A 57 17.10 -12.61 -24.60
C GLY A 57 15.79 -13.24 -24.12
N GLN A 58 15.78 -14.00 -23.01
CA GLN A 58 14.56 -14.56 -22.42
C GLN A 58 13.62 -13.47 -21.88
N LEU A 59 14.19 -12.43 -21.27
CA LEU A 59 13.44 -11.32 -20.67
C LEU A 59 13.60 -10.05 -21.50
N PRO A 60 12.55 -9.21 -21.60
CA PRO A 60 12.63 -7.93 -22.29
C PRO A 60 13.74 -7.05 -21.72
N THR A 61 14.45 -6.34 -22.59
CA THR A 61 15.51 -5.39 -22.21
C THR A 61 15.00 -3.97 -22.04
N ASP A 62 13.74 -3.73 -22.42
CA ASP A 62 13.04 -2.46 -22.25
C ASP A 62 11.52 -2.68 -22.14
N PHE A 63 10.84 -1.72 -21.51
CA PHE A 63 9.39 -1.51 -21.61
C PHE A 63 9.15 -0.03 -21.91
N ASP A 64 8.40 0.27 -22.98
CA ASP A 64 8.11 1.62 -23.46
C ASP A 64 9.31 2.59 -23.45
N GLY A 65 10.49 2.09 -23.84
CA GLY A 65 11.72 2.89 -23.93
C GLY A 65 12.50 3.04 -22.61
N TYR A 66 12.05 2.38 -21.55
CA TYR A 66 12.75 2.32 -20.26
C TYR A 66 13.51 1.00 -20.10
N PRO A 67 14.83 1.03 -19.82
CA PRO A 67 15.64 -0.18 -19.76
C PRO A 67 15.26 -1.07 -18.58
N THR A 68 15.44 -2.38 -18.74
CA THR A 68 15.29 -3.35 -17.65
C THR A 68 16.65 -3.73 -17.04
N ASN A 69 16.63 -4.15 -15.78
CA ASN A 69 17.79 -4.69 -15.08
C ASN A 69 17.38 -5.97 -14.35
N ILE A 70 17.92 -7.11 -14.80
CA ILE A 70 17.54 -8.42 -14.25
C ILE A 70 18.41 -8.71 -13.03
N LEU A 71 17.77 -8.97 -11.89
CA LEU A 71 18.42 -9.20 -10.62
C LEU A 71 18.02 -10.57 -10.06
N GLU A 72 19.00 -11.28 -9.49
CA GLU A 72 18.66 -12.43 -8.65
C GLU A 72 18.01 -11.93 -7.37
N GLY A 73 16.72 -12.19 -7.23
CA GLY A 73 15.93 -11.80 -6.09
C GLY A 73 15.03 -12.95 -5.72
N ARG A 74 15.39 -13.64 -4.63
CA ARG A 74 14.41 -14.46 -3.92
C ARG A 74 13.42 -13.51 -3.27
N LEU A 75 12.35 -13.16 -3.99
CA LEU A 75 11.07 -12.98 -3.34
C LEU A 75 10.74 -14.34 -2.75
N GLU A 76 11.18 -14.56 -1.50
CA GLU A 76 10.61 -15.62 -0.69
C GLU A 76 9.09 -15.33 -0.67
N LEU A 77 8.36 -16.18 -1.39
CA LEU A 77 6.91 -16.26 -1.51
C LEU A 77 6.27 -16.59 -0.14
N ASP A 78 6.60 -15.81 0.90
CA ASP A 78 6.26 -16.13 2.28
C ASP A 78 5.03 -15.34 2.79
N ALA A 79 4.33 -14.67 1.87
CA ALA A 79 2.94 -14.27 2.05
C ALA A 79 2.22 -14.36 0.70
N LEU A 80 1.51 -15.46 0.47
CA LEU A 80 0.42 -15.44 -0.51
C LEU A 80 -0.57 -14.36 -0.04
N PRO A 81 -1.07 -13.52 -0.95
CA PRO A 81 -2.01 -12.48 -0.57
C PRO A 81 -3.26 -13.11 0.08
N ASP A 82 -3.73 -12.45 1.12
CA ASP A 82 -4.99 -12.74 1.76
C ASP A 82 -6.13 -12.20 0.90
N LEU A 83 -6.66 -13.10 0.09
CA LEU A 83 -7.78 -12.88 -0.83
C LEU A 83 -9.12 -13.29 -0.22
N ALA A 84 -9.18 -13.53 1.09
CA ALA A 84 -10.38 -14.07 1.71
C ALA A 84 -11.54 -13.07 1.74
N ARG A 85 -12.75 -13.60 1.60
CA ARG A 85 -13.96 -12.88 1.99
C ARG A 85 -14.04 -12.84 3.52
N TYR A 86 -14.35 -11.66 4.06
CA TYR A 86 -14.56 -11.45 5.48
C TYR A 86 -16.02 -11.01 5.71
N ASP A 87 -16.75 -11.84 6.46
CA ASP A 87 -18.10 -11.58 6.94
C ASP A 87 -18.19 -12.13 8.38
N PRO A 88 -18.15 -11.28 9.43
CA PRO A 88 -18.23 -9.82 9.38
C PRO A 88 -17.02 -9.16 8.70
N LEU A 89 -17.25 -7.97 8.13
CA LEU A 89 -16.19 -7.15 7.52
C LEU A 89 -15.17 -6.76 8.59
N ILE A 90 -13.87 -6.94 8.31
CA ILE A 90 -12.79 -6.58 9.24
C ILE A 90 -11.70 -5.80 8.51
N ALA A 91 -11.09 -4.83 9.19
CA ALA A 91 -9.96 -4.10 8.64
C ALA A 91 -8.71 -4.98 8.48
N GLY A 92 -7.83 -4.61 7.55
CA GLY A 92 -6.70 -5.43 7.10
C GLY A 92 -7.04 -6.38 5.95
N CYS A 93 -8.32 -6.49 5.56
CA CYS A 93 -8.74 -7.26 4.41
C CYS A 93 -8.55 -6.50 3.09
N GLU A 94 -8.62 -7.23 1.99
CA GLU A 94 -8.62 -6.67 0.64
C GLU A 94 -9.91 -5.90 0.32
N ILE A 95 -9.78 -4.81 -0.45
CA ILE A 95 -10.89 -4.09 -1.09
C ILE A 95 -10.47 -3.59 -2.49
N GLU A 96 -11.45 -3.22 -3.30
CA GLU A 96 -11.24 -2.51 -4.58
C GLU A 96 -12.39 -1.52 -4.86
N ASN A 97 -12.19 -0.65 -5.84
CA ASN A 97 -13.28 0.01 -6.54
C ASN A 97 -13.83 -0.91 -7.65
N GLY A 98 -15.06 -1.40 -7.46
CA GLY A 98 -15.71 -2.36 -8.34
C GLY A 98 -16.29 -1.77 -9.63
N ASP A 99 -16.42 -0.44 -9.71
CA ASP A 99 -16.95 0.25 -10.89
C ASP A 99 -15.85 0.63 -11.89
N LEU A 100 -14.58 0.38 -11.56
CA LEU A 100 -13.44 0.55 -12.46
C LEU A 100 -13.08 -0.79 -13.11
N ASP A 101 -12.98 -0.78 -14.45
CA ASP A 101 -12.54 -1.94 -15.25
C ASP A 101 -11.03 -2.21 -15.10
N VAL A 102 -10.27 -1.17 -14.76
CA VAL A 102 -8.86 -1.20 -14.38
C VAL A 102 -8.75 -0.60 -12.98
N GLY A 103 -8.56 -1.45 -11.98
CA GLY A 103 -8.58 -1.07 -10.58
C GLY A 103 -7.39 -1.62 -9.82
N SER A 104 -6.78 -0.78 -8.98
CA SER A 104 -5.80 -1.20 -7.99
C SER A 104 -6.55 -1.82 -6.81
N SER A 105 -6.25 -3.08 -6.47
CA SER A 105 -6.71 -3.67 -5.21
C SER A 105 -5.80 -3.21 -4.06
N GLY A 106 -6.38 -2.98 -2.90
CA GLY A 106 -5.67 -2.51 -1.74
C GLY A 106 -6.23 -3.08 -0.44
N THR A 107 -5.86 -2.45 0.66
CA THR A 107 -6.25 -2.87 2.00
C THR A 107 -7.30 -1.90 2.57
N LEU A 108 -8.36 -2.45 3.18
CA LEU A 108 -9.23 -1.71 4.08
C LEU A 108 -8.43 -1.39 5.36
N GLY A 109 -8.00 -0.15 5.51
CA GLY A 109 -7.13 0.25 6.61
C GLY A 109 -7.79 0.12 7.97
N MET A 110 -8.93 0.77 8.12
CA MET A 110 -9.76 0.68 9.31
C MET A 110 -11.18 1.14 9.04
N VAL A 111 -12.11 0.76 9.91
CA VAL A 111 -13.41 1.40 10.00
C VAL A 111 -13.28 2.63 10.88
N VAL A 112 -13.73 3.77 10.38
CA VAL A 112 -13.72 5.09 11.04
C VAL A 112 -15.14 5.62 11.19
N ARG A 113 -15.32 6.62 12.06
CA ARG A 113 -16.58 7.34 12.20
C ARG A 113 -16.51 8.67 11.48
N HIS A 114 -17.52 8.98 10.67
CA HIS A 114 -17.67 10.29 10.06
C HIS A 114 -18.13 11.30 11.12
N THR A 115 -17.29 12.29 11.40
CA THR A 115 -17.48 13.26 12.50
C THR A 115 -18.74 14.13 12.35
N GLU A 116 -19.15 14.43 11.12
CA GLU A 116 -20.34 15.27 10.86
C GLU A 116 -21.65 14.50 10.69
N ARG A 117 -21.59 13.25 10.22
CA ARG A 117 -22.76 12.45 9.81
C ARG A 117 -23.07 11.29 10.75
N ASP A 118 -22.16 10.98 11.68
CA ASP A 118 -22.26 9.87 12.63
C ASP A 118 -22.51 8.50 11.97
N VAL A 119 -21.94 8.30 10.77
CA VAL A 119 -21.96 7.03 10.04
C VAL A 119 -20.59 6.38 10.05
N LEU A 120 -20.56 5.06 9.84
CA LEU A 120 -19.31 4.32 9.69
C LEU A 120 -18.81 4.40 8.24
N CYS A 121 -17.52 4.66 8.09
CA CYS A 121 -16.83 4.67 6.83
C CYS A 121 -15.65 3.68 6.87
N GLY A 122 -15.28 3.12 5.73
CA GLY A 122 -13.96 2.50 5.57
C GLY A 122 -12.93 3.54 5.13
N LEU A 123 -11.72 3.47 5.69
CA LEU A 123 -10.57 4.29 5.31
C LEU A 123 -9.56 3.45 4.52
N THR A 124 -9.01 4.00 3.44
CA THR A 124 -7.92 3.42 2.66
C THR A 124 -7.11 4.50 1.93
N CYS A 125 -6.14 4.11 1.12
CA CYS A 125 -5.39 5.01 0.25
C CYS A 125 -6.26 5.51 -0.91
N ALA A 126 -6.04 6.76 -1.35
CA ALA A 126 -6.79 7.29 -2.49
C ALA A 126 -6.48 6.50 -3.76
N HIS A 127 -5.23 6.16 -4.03
CA HIS A 127 -4.87 5.40 -5.23
C HIS A 127 -5.46 3.98 -5.28
N VAL A 128 -6.04 3.47 -4.19
CA VAL A 128 -6.76 2.18 -4.16
C VAL A 128 -8.18 2.35 -4.74
N LEU A 129 -8.86 3.45 -4.46
CA LEU A 129 -10.26 3.66 -4.87
C LEU A 129 -10.45 4.74 -5.94
N CYS A 130 -9.50 5.63 -6.09
CA CYS A 130 -9.55 6.82 -6.94
C CYS A 130 -8.62 6.69 -8.15
N PHE A 131 -8.65 5.54 -8.83
CA PHE A 131 -7.95 5.33 -10.09
C PHE A 131 -8.72 5.95 -11.27
N ALA A 132 -8.11 6.14 -12.43
CA ALA A 132 -8.70 6.89 -13.55
C ALA A 132 -10.18 6.53 -13.83
N GLY A 133 -11.07 7.53 -13.77
CA GLY A 133 -12.52 7.36 -13.97
C GLY A 133 -13.36 7.26 -12.69
N TYR A 134 -12.74 7.34 -11.52
CA TYR A 134 -13.43 7.28 -10.23
C TYR A 134 -14.47 8.40 -10.00
N GLY A 135 -15.47 8.11 -9.16
CA GLY A 135 -16.55 9.01 -8.81
C GLY A 135 -17.15 8.78 -7.41
N ILE A 136 -17.88 9.79 -6.93
CA ILE A 136 -18.70 9.63 -5.72
C ILE A 136 -19.78 8.58 -6.00
N GLY A 137 -19.94 7.64 -5.06
CA GLY A 137 -20.92 6.57 -5.12
C GLY A 137 -20.40 5.29 -5.77
N ASP A 138 -19.18 5.30 -6.32
CA ASP A 138 -18.56 4.11 -6.89
C ASP A 138 -18.59 2.96 -5.88
N ALA A 139 -18.98 1.79 -6.36
CA ALA A 139 -19.10 0.59 -5.55
C ALA A 139 -17.73 0.16 -4.99
N VAL A 140 -17.61 0.08 -3.67
CA VAL A 140 -16.43 -0.52 -3.02
C VAL A 140 -16.73 -1.97 -2.69
N CYS A 141 -15.89 -2.88 -3.18
CA CYS A 141 -16.12 -4.32 -3.10
C CYS A 141 -15.16 -5.05 -2.13
N GLN A 142 -15.68 -6.10 -1.50
CA GLN A 142 -14.95 -7.08 -0.69
C GLN A 142 -15.44 -8.49 -1.05
N PRO A 143 -14.55 -9.42 -1.41
CA PRO A 143 -13.14 -9.19 -1.74
C PRO A 143 -13.02 -8.47 -3.10
N ALA A 144 -11.79 -8.25 -3.60
CA ALA A 144 -11.57 -7.68 -4.93
C ALA A 144 -11.82 -8.70 -6.06
N ARG A 145 -11.82 -8.24 -7.31
CA ARG A 145 -12.06 -9.04 -8.52
C ARG A 145 -11.06 -10.15 -8.73
N VAL A 146 -9.79 -9.89 -8.42
CA VAL A 146 -8.73 -10.91 -8.44
C VAL A 146 -9.00 -12.07 -7.48
N ALA A 147 -9.78 -11.82 -6.42
CA ALA A 147 -10.23 -12.79 -5.43
C ALA A 147 -11.64 -13.34 -5.70
N GLY A 148 -12.21 -13.08 -6.89
CA GLY A 148 -13.56 -13.49 -7.26
C GLY A 148 -14.66 -12.51 -6.86
N GLY A 149 -14.32 -11.29 -6.44
CA GLY A 149 -15.26 -10.21 -6.19
C GLY A 149 -15.68 -9.47 -7.46
N SER A 150 -16.86 -9.71 -8.00
CA SER A 150 -17.47 -8.82 -9.00
C SER A 150 -18.23 -7.67 -8.31
N PRO A 151 -18.57 -6.55 -8.97
CA PRO A 151 -19.51 -5.53 -8.45
C PRO A 151 -20.97 -6.05 -8.38
N GLU A 152 -21.15 -7.31 -8.00
CA GLU A 152 -22.42 -7.90 -7.65
C GLU A 152 -22.87 -7.40 -6.27
N PRO A 153 -24.18 -7.26 -6.03
CA PRO A 153 -24.70 -6.71 -4.78
C PRO A 153 -24.16 -7.35 -3.50
N ALA A 154 -23.79 -8.63 -3.54
CA ALA A 154 -23.25 -9.39 -2.40
C ALA A 154 -21.80 -9.02 -2.03
N ASN A 155 -21.05 -8.41 -2.94
CA ASN A 155 -19.64 -8.06 -2.73
C ASN A 155 -19.47 -6.59 -2.38
N VAL A 156 -20.44 -5.75 -2.73
CA VAL A 156 -20.37 -4.31 -2.47
C VAL A 156 -20.62 -4.02 -0.99
N ILE A 157 -19.60 -3.51 -0.31
CA ILE A 157 -19.61 -3.17 1.12
C ILE A 157 -19.93 -1.69 1.38
N GLY A 158 -19.80 -0.83 0.37
CA GLY A 158 -20.00 0.61 0.53
C GLY A 158 -19.89 1.38 -0.78
N GLY A 159 -19.95 2.71 -0.67
CA GLY A 159 -19.79 3.63 -1.81
C GLY A 159 -18.76 4.71 -1.51
N LEU A 160 -17.86 5.00 -2.46
CA LEU A 160 -16.84 6.05 -2.33
C LEU A 160 -17.50 7.40 -2.03
N THR A 161 -17.02 8.12 -1.00
CA THR A 161 -17.66 9.37 -0.56
C THR A 161 -16.76 10.59 -0.58
N ASP A 162 -15.47 10.44 -0.23
CA ASP A 162 -14.54 11.55 -0.15
C ASP A 162 -13.09 11.06 -0.25
N TRP A 163 -12.19 11.94 -0.66
CA TRP A 163 -10.78 11.62 -0.84
C TRP A 163 -9.92 12.88 -0.86
N ASN A 164 -8.64 12.68 -0.57
CA ASN A 164 -7.62 13.69 -0.73
C ASN A 164 -6.43 13.08 -1.50
N LEU A 165 -6.22 13.53 -2.73
CA LEU A 165 -5.12 13.03 -3.58
C LEU A 165 -3.75 13.50 -3.09
N ASP A 166 -3.66 14.68 -2.46
CA ASP A 166 -2.39 15.22 -1.96
C ASP A 166 -1.86 14.41 -0.77
N TYR A 167 -2.75 13.90 0.08
CA TYR A 167 -2.44 13.02 1.22
C TYR A 167 -2.76 11.56 0.96
N ASP A 168 -3.14 11.21 -0.27
CA ASP A 168 -3.45 9.86 -0.71
C ASP A 168 -4.30 9.04 0.27
N CYS A 169 -5.43 9.61 0.67
CA CYS A 169 -6.41 8.93 1.52
C CYS A 169 -7.81 9.09 0.94
N ALA A 170 -8.63 8.06 1.13
CA ALA A 170 -10.02 8.03 0.68
C ALA A 170 -10.89 7.33 1.72
N ILE A 171 -12.14 7.76 1.77
CA ILE A 171 -13.18 7.14 2.59
C ILE A 171 -14.40 6.78 1.75
N PHE A 172 -15.00 5.66 2.12
CA PHE A 172 -16.27 5.20 1.58
C PHE A 172 -17.24 4.92 2.72
N GLU A 173 -18.52 5.21 2.51
CA GLU A 173 -19.55 4.93 3.50
C GLU A 173 -19.96 3.47 3.41
N LEU A 174 -20.01 2.80 4.57
CA LEU A 174 -20.47 1.42 4.65
C LEU A 174 -21.97 1.36 4.39
N ARG A 175 -22.42 0.34 3.66
CA ARG A 175 -23.87 0.06 3.54
C ARG A 175 -24.44 -0.28 4.91
N GLU A 176 -25.69 0.13 5.16
CA GLU A 176 -26.40 -0.18 6.41
C GLU A 176 -26.48 -1.68 6.73
N SER A 177 -26.45 -2.53 5.69
CA SER A 177 -26.46 -3.99 5.84
C SER A 177 -25.13 -4.59 6.31
N ILE A 178 -24.04 -3.81 6.31
CA ILE A 178 -22.71 -4.25 6.73
C ILE A 178 -22.54 -3.95 8.21
N THR A 179 -22.33 -5.00 9.00
CA THR A 179 -21.89 -4.89 10.39
C THR A 179 -20.40 -5.24 10.45
N PRO A 180 -19.50 -4.25 10.56
CA PRO A 180 -18.08 -4.55 10.64
C PRO A 180 -17.64 -4.89 12.06
N GLU A 181 -16.51 -5.58 12.16
CA GLU A 181 -15.70 -5.60 13.38
C GLU A 181 -14.96 -4.26 13.51
N LEU A 182 -14.98 -3.67 14.71
CA LEU A 182 -14.24 -2.42 15.01
C LEU A 182 -12.81 -2.74 15.48
N GLU A 183 -12.18 -3.67 14.77
CA GLU A 183 -10.84 -4.18 15.02
C GLU A 183 -10.07 -4.31 13.69
N ILE A 184 -8.75 -4.37 13.79
CA ILE A 184 -7.87 -4.69 12.67
C ILE A 184 -7.44 -6.14 12.79
N LEU A 185 -7.60 -6.91 11.72
CA LEU A 185 -7.24 -8.32 11.68
C LEU A 185 -5.80 -8.54 12.20
N GLU A 186 -5.64 -9.49 13.11
CA GLU A 186 -4.38 -9.85 13.80
C GLU A 186 -3.74 -8.76 14.70
N ILE A 187 -4.26 -7.53 14.70
CA ILE A 187 -3.82 -6.44 15.60
C ILE A 187 -4.80 -6.25 16.77
N GLY A 188 -6.11 -6.31 16.49
CA GLY A 188 -7.18 -6.10 17.47
C GLY A 188 -7.74 -4.67 17.46
N PRO A 189 -8.41 -4.24 18.55
CA PRO A 189 -9.06 -2.95 18.62
C PRO A 189 -8.06 -1.80 18.70
N VAL A 190 -8.43 -0.64 18.15
CA VAL A 190 -7.67 0.60 18.29
C VAL A 190 -8.11 1.37 19.55
N ALA A 191 -7.14 1.91 20.29
CA ALA A 191 -7.34 2.63 21.54
C ALA A 191 -7.42 4.17 21.37
N GLY A 192 -7.25 4.67 20.14
CA GLY A 192 -7.19 6.09 19.85
C GLY A 192 -6.35 6.39 18.62
N SER A 193 -5.95 7.65 18.47
CA SER A 193 -5.05 8.11 17.43
C SER A 193 -3.97 9.05 17.96
N VAL A 194 -2.89 9.21 17.20
CA VAL A 194 -1.78 10.12 17.48
C VAL A 194 -1.75 11.21 16.42
N LEU A 195 -1.94 12.46 16.83
CA LEU A 195 -1.76 13.61 15.94
C LEU A 195 -0.27 13.96 15.79
N ASP A 196 0.46 14.03 16.89
CA ASP A 196 1.89 14.34 16.87
C ASP A 196 2.69 13.13 17.34
N ILE A 197 3.48 12.58 16.42
CA ILE A 197 4.39 11.48 16.74
C ILE A 197 5.51 12.04 17.62
N PRO A 198 5.88 11.35 18.73
CA PRO A 198 7.01 11.73 19.54
C PRO A 198 8.27 11.96 18.71
N GLU A 199 9.15 12.83 19.22
CA GLU A 199 10.48 13.03 18.62
C GLU A 199 11.18 11.69 18.44
N ILE A 200 11.75 11.47 17.26
CA ILE A 200 12.43 10.21 16.92
C ILE A 200 13.72 10.14 17.74
N ASP A 201 13.71 9.30 18.76
CA ASP A 201 14.86 8.99 19.60
C ASP A 201 15.50 7.68 19.13
N PRO A 202 16.79 7.65 18.74
CA PRO A 202 17.47 6.41 18.36
C PRO A 202 17.49 5.34 19.46
N TYR A 203 17.25 5.72 20.72
CA TYR A 203 17.15 4.80 21.85
C TYR A 203 15.69 4.41 22.18
N ASN A 204 14.71 5.10 21.60
CA ASN A 204 13.30 4.90 21.88
C ASN A 204 12.44 5.19 20.63
N LEU A 205 12.63 4.39 19.59
CA LEU A 205 11.87 4.51 18.35
C LEU A 205 10.42 4.06 18.57
N VAL A 206 9.47 4.76 17.95
CA VAL A 206 8.06 4.38 17.98
C VAL A 206 7.88 3.09 17.20
N LYS A 207 7.55 2.01 17.92
CA LYS A 207 7.21 0.72 17.31
C LYS A 207 5.82 0.81 16.70
N VAL A 208 5.67 0.24 15.50
CA VAL A 208 4.39 0.18 14.79
C VAL A 208 4.17 -1.18 14.15
N SER A 209 2.92 -1.57 14.03
CA SER A 209 2.46 -2.72 13.26
C SER A 209 1.41 -2.31 12.24
N LYS A 210 1.30 -3.08 11.15
CA LYS A 210 0.21 -2.98 10.18
C LYS A 210 -0.29 -4.36 9.79
N ARG A 211 -1.55 -4.43 9.34
CA ARG A 211 -2.07 -5.57 8.60
C ARG A 211 -2.44 -5.15 7.20
N GLY A 212 -1.68 -5.61 6.20
CA GLY A 212 -1.97 -5.40 4.79
C GLY A 212 -2.38 -6.71 4.12
N ARG A 213 -3.25 -6.67 3.10
CA ARG A 213 -3.76 -7.89 2.44
C ARG A 213 -2.64 -8.74 1.84
N THR A 214 -1.51 -8.17 1.42
CA THR A 214 -0.45 -8.92 0.75
C THR A 214 0.54 -9.51 1.74
N THR A 215 1.14 -8.69 2.60
CA THR A 215 2.23 -9.19 3.48
C THR A 215 1.77 -9.75 4.82
N GLY A 216 0.49 -9.61 5.15
CA GLY A 216 0.01 -10.01 6.46
C GLY A 216 0.31 -8.96 7.53
N LEU A 217 0.41 -9.43 8.77
CA LEU A 217 0.89 -8.65 9.88
C LEU A 217 2.40 -8.42 9.75
N THR A 218 2.81 -7.17 9.63
CA THR A 218 4.22 -6.75 9.68
C THR A 218 4.42 -5.70 10.77
N TRP A 219 5.64 -5.60 11.29
CA TRP A 219 5.98 -4.57 12.27
C TRP A 219 7.39 -4.03 12.11
N GLY A 220 7.58 -2.82 12.61
CA GLY A 220 8.78 -2.04 12.43
C GLY A 220 8.84 -0.86 13.39
N HIS A 221 9.71 0.07 13.06
CA HIS A 221 9.96 1.27 13.84
C HIS A 221 9.87 2.49 12.94
N ILE A 222 9.20 3.54 13.41
CA ILE A 222 9.26 4.84 12.75
C ILE A 222 10.67 5.41 12.96
N ILE A 223 11.41 5.58 11.87
CA ILE A 223 12.78 6.09 11.85
C ILE A 223 12.93 7.44 11.15
N GLY A 224 11.87 7.90 10.49
CA GLY A 224 11.85 9.19 9.83
C GLY A 224 10.47 9.83 9.93
N TYR A 225 10.47 11.12 10.27
CA TYR A 225 9.29 11.97 10.26
C TYR A 225 9.65 13.17 9.40
N ASN A 226 9.50 13.05 8.08
CA ASN A 226 9.81 14.15 7.18
C ASN A 226 9.08 13.99 5.85
N ARG A 227 8.84 15.15 5.20
CA ARG A 227 8.55 15.19 3.76
C ARG A 227 9.67 14.44 3.06
N ILE A 228 9.35 13.29 2.48
CA ILE A 228 10.17 12.81 1.37
C ILE A 228 9.85 13.81 0.27
N VAL A 229 10.70 14.82 0.14
CA VAL A 229 10.68 15.70 -1.02
C VAL A 229 11.29 14.87 -2.14
N THR A 230 10.44 14.13 -2.84
CA THR A 230 10.77 13.69 -4.19
C THR A 230 10.65 14.92 -5.08
N TRP A 231 11.66 15.21 -5.89
CA TRP A 231 11.47 16.12 -7.00
C TRP A 231 10.81 15.31 -8.10
N ASP A 232 9.48 15.41 -8.22
CA ASP A 232 8.87 15.03 -9.47
C ASP A 232 9.21 16.09 -10.54
N SER A 233 9.12 15.69 -11.81
CA SER A 233 9.39 16.55 -12.97
C SER A 233 8.39 17.73 -13.07
N SER A 234 7.36 17.75 -12.22
CA SER A 234 6.32 18.77 -12.14
C SER A 234 6.58 19.84 -11.05
N GLY A 235 7.58 19.64 -10.17
CA GLY A 235 7.87 20.53 -9.05
C GLY A 235 6.81 20.50 -7.93
N ARG A 236 5.96 19.46 -7.88
CA ARG A 236 4.94 19.31 -6.84
C ARG A 236 5.58 18.78 -5.57
N ARG A 237 5.18 19.36 -4.43
CA ARG A 237 5.67 18.94 -3.11
C ARG A 237 4.86 17.72 -2.68
N THR A 238 5.50 16.57 -2.59
CA THR A 238 4.93 15.36 -1.98
C THR A 238 4.59 15.59 -0.49
N PRO A 239 3.56 14.90 0.04
CA PRO A 239 3.15 15.06 1.43
C PRO A 239 4.23 14.58 2.41
N ALA A 240 4.08 14.96 3.67
CA ALA A 240 4.92 14.44 4.73
C ALA A 240 4.70 12.94 4.90
N TYR A 241 5.77 12.15 4.97
CA TYR A 241 5.68 10.71 5.20
C TYR A 241 6.37 10.32 6.50
N LEU A 242 5.86 9.23 7.08
CA LEU A 242 6.55 8.42 8.05
C LEU A 242 7.39 7.40 7.30
N LEU A 243 8.66 7.29 7.67
CA LEU A 243 9.52 6.21 7.22
C LEU A 243 9.53 5.13 8.29
N VAL A 244 9.03 3.94 7.95
CA VAL A 244 8.98 2.78 8.83
C VAL A 244 10.05 1.80 8.40
N ARG A 245 10.99 1.48 9.29
CA ARG A 245 11.96 0.41 9.05
C ARG A 245 11.45 -0.89 9.61
N LEU A 246 11.48 -1.95 8.81
CA LEU A 246 11.20 -3.32 9.23
C LEU A 246 12.01 -3.68 10.48
N ASP A 247 11.34 -4.24 11.48
CA ASP A 247 12.02 -4.82 12.64
C ASP A 247 12.74 -6.10 12.20
N PRO A 248 14.05 -6.27 12.46
CA PRO A 248 14.76 -7.51 12.15
C PRO A 248 14.17 -8.76 12.82
N ALA A 249 13.39 -8.61 13.89
CA ALA A 249 12.66 -9.69 14.54
C ALA A 249 11.28 -9.98 13.92
N CYS A 250 10.85 -9.18 12.93
CA CYS A 250 9.68 -9.49 12.13
C CYS A 250 9.95 -10.75 11.29
N PRO A 251 9.09 -11.77 11.31
CA PRO A 251 9.28 -12.99 10.52
C PRO A 251 9.05 -12.78 9.03
N LYS A 252 8.53 -11.61 8.63
CA LYS A 252 8.29 -11.27 7.22
C LYS A 252 9.53 -10.65 6.60
N PRO A 253 9.89 -11.02 5.35
CA PRO A 253 11.11 -10.53 4.70
C PRO A 253 11.03 -9.06 4.28
N THR A 254 9.81 -8.54 4.13
CA THR A 254 9.53 -7.15 3.77
C THR A 254 8.55 -6.50 4.76
N ILE A 255 8.63 -5.18 4.93
CA ILE A 255 7.64 -4.39 5.66
C ILE A 255 6.32 -4.29 4.91
N GLY A 256 6.32 -4.33 3.58
CA GLY A 256 5.11 -4.34 2.77
C GLY A 256 5.38 -4.53 1.28
N ALA A 257 4.31 -4.81 0.54
CA ALA A 257 4.35 -5.06 -0.90
C ALA A 257 3.14 -4.40 -1.59
N GLY A 258 3.06 -4.51 -2.92
CA GLY A 258 1.87 -4.09 -3.67
C GLY A 258 0.58 -4.70 -3.09
N GLY A 259 -0.46 -3.87 -2.96
CA GLY A 259 -1.74 -4.24 -2.33
C GLY A 259 -1.83 -3.97 -0.82
N ASP A 260 -0.73 -3.76 -0.11
CA ASP A 260 -0.78 -3.34 1.31
C ASP A 260 -1.19 -1.87 1.49
N SER A 261 -1.24 -1.10 0.40
CA SER A 261 -1.70 0.28 0.39
C SER A 261 -3.06 0.42 1.08
N GLY A 262 -3.15 1.39 1.97
CA GLY A 262 -4.32 1.61 2.80
C GLY A 262 -4.28 0.91 4.15
N ALA A 263 -3.33 0.01 4.45
CA ALA A 263 -3.20 -0.56 5.79
C ALA A 263 -2.87 0.52 6.83
N VAL A 264 -3.58 0.61 7.96
CA VAL A 264 -3.20 1.56 9.01
C VAL A 264 -2.00 1.08 9.81
N LEU A 265 -1.17 2.03 10.21
CA LEU A 265 -0.10 1.83 11.19
C LEU A 265 -0.66 2.07 12.60
N VAL A 266 -0.41 1.12 13.48
CA VAL A 266 -0.82 1.16 14.89
C VAL A 266 0.40 1.03 15.77
N ASP A 267 0.52 1.86 16.80
CA ASP A 267 1.61 1.77 17.77
C ASP A 267 1.39 0.65 18.82
N ASP A 268 2.39 0.44 19.68
CA ASP A 268 2.41 -0.62 20.69
C ASP A 268 1.35 -0.48 21.80
N VAL A 269 0.71 0.68 21.91
CA VAL A 269 -0.42 0.93 22.83
C VAL A 269 -1.76 1.01 22.10
N GLY A 270 -1.81 0.61 20.83
CA GLY A 270 -3.04 0.47 20.05
C GLY A 270 -3.53 1.77 19.40
N ARG A 271 -2.72 2.81 19.29
CA ARG A 271 -3.14 4.08 18.66
C ARG A 271 -2.77 4.12 17.19
N VAL A 272 -3.67 4.65 16.36
CA VAL A 272 -3.41 4.88 14.94
C VAL A 272 -2.42 6.02 14.77
N VAL A 273 -1.34 5.77 14.02
CA VAL A 273 -0.28 6.78 13.77
C VAL A 273 -0.21 7.21 12.32
N GLY A 274 -0.73 6.41 11.38
CA GLY A 274 -0.73 6.74 9.96
C GLY A 274 -1.34 5.67 9.07
N LEU A 275 -1.28 5.91 7.77
CA LEU A 275 -1.81 5.06 6.71
C LEU A 275 -0.69 4.65 5.76
N TYR A 276 -0.44 3.35 5.64
CA TYR A 276 0.60 2.79 4.79
C TYR A 276 0.27 3.03 3.31
N ARG A 277 1.24 3.58 2.57
CA ARG A 277 1.08 3.94 1.16
C ARG A 277 1.94 3.10 0.22
N GLY A 278 3.11 2.66 0.68
CA GLY A 278 4.08 2.01 -0.19
C GLY A 278 5.38 1.72 0.54
N HIS A 279 6.39 1.30 -0.22
CA HIS A 279 7.70 0.90 0.29
C HIS A 279 8.84 1.44 -0.58
N LEU A 280 10.04 1.41 -0.01
CA LEU A 280 11.32 1.74 -0.63
C LEU A 280 12.23 0.53 -0.42
N GLY A 281 12.18 -0.41 -1.36
CA GLY A 281 12.74 -1.75 -1.19
C GLY A 281 12.10 -2.52 -0.02
N ASP A 282 12.69 -3.64 0.38
CA ASP A 282 12.05 -4.56 1.32
C ASP A 282 11.94 -4.01 2.75
N ARG A 283 12.91 -3.21 3.17
CA ARG A 283 13.07 -2.87 4.60
C ARG A 283 12.42 -1.56 5.00
N TYR A 284 11.94 -0.76 4.06
CA TYR A 284 11.46 0.58 4.36
C TYR A 284 10.07 0.82 3.80
N GLY A 285 9.14 1.18 4.68
CA GLY A 285 7.77 1.51 4.37
C GLY A 285 7.54 3.02 4.46
N MET A 286 6.62 3.52 3.66
CA MET A 286 6.16 4.90 3.68
C MET A 286 4.69 4.95 4.11
N ALA A 287 4.37 5.85 5.03
CA ALA A 287 3.00 6.06 5.47
C ALA A 287 2.66 7.53 5.61
N ILE A 288 1.39 7.89 5.40
CA ILE A 288 0.88 9.23 5.63
C ILE A 288 0.57 9.37 7.13
N PRO A 289 1.10 10.38 7.84
CA PRO A 289 0.78 10.61 9.25
C PRO A 289 -0.72 10.84 9.48
N TRP A 290 -1.28 10.26 10.54
CA TRP A 290 -2.71 10.35 10.86
C TRP A 290 -3.23 11.79 10.93
N LYS A 291 -2.44 12.72 11.51
CA LYS A 291 -2.82 14.14 11.57
C LYS A 291 -3.16 14.78 10.23
N HIS A 292 -2.56 14.32 9.14
CA HIS A 292 -2.83 14.85 7.82
C HIS A 292 -4.14 14.30 7.28
N ILE A 293 -4.39 13.02 7.52
CA ILE A 293 -5.62 12.33 7.14
C ILE A 293 -6.81 12.92 7.90
N ALA A 294 -6.76 12.92 9.24
CA ALA A 294 -7.81 13.52 10.09
C ALA A 294 -7.96 15.04 9.90
N GLY A 295 -6.92 15.70 9.36
CA GLY A 295 -6.97 17.12 9.04
C GLY A 295 -7.60 17.44 7.68
N CYS A 296 -7.78 16.46 6.80
CA CYS A 296 -8.30 16.66 5.45
C CYS A 296 -9.58 15.87 5.14
N LEU A 297 -9.90 14.84 5.92
CA LEU A 297 -11.14 14.08 5.83
C LEU A 297 -11.92 14.20 7.16
N PRO A 298 -13.27 14.24 7.12
CA PRO A 298 -14.11 14.47 8.30
C PRO A 298 -14.28 13.20 9.15
N ILE A 299 -13.19 12.60 9.60
CA ILE A 299 -13.17 11.28 10.27
C ILE A 299 -12.46 11.28 11.62
N ASP A 300 -12.86 10.35 12.47
CA ASP A 300 -12.14 9.98 13.70
C ASP A 300 -12.13 8.47 13.89
N VAL A 301 -11.26 7.98 14.76
CA VAL A 301 -11.29 6.60 15.22
C VAL A 301 -12.66 6.31 15.90
N PRO A 302 -13.23 5.11 15.74
CA PRO A 302 -14.63 4.83 16.08
C PRO A 302 -14.95 4.85 17.57
#